data_AF-A0A8C6RVP8-F1
#
_entry.id   AF-A0A8C6RVP8-F1
#
_cell.length_a   1.000
_cell.length_b   1.000
_cell.length_c   1.000
_cell.angle_alpha   90.00
_cell.angle_beta   90.00
_cell.angle_gamma   90.00
#
_symmetry.space_group_name_H-M   'P 1'
#
loop_
_entity.id
_entity.type
_entity.pdbx_description
1 polymer ?
#
loop_
_entity_poly.entity_id
_entity_poly.type
_entity_poly.pdbx_seq_one_letter_code
_entity_poly.pdbx_strand_id
1 'polypeptide(L)'
;DEIGQETMTVTLIDANHCPGSVMFLFEGYFGTILYTGDFRYTPSMLKEPALTLGKQIHTLYLDNTNCNPALVLPSRQEATHQIVQLIRKYPQHNVKIAW
;
A
#
# COMPACT_ATOMS: atom_id res chain seq x y z
N ASP A 1 -6.59 31.46 -22.51
CA ASP A 1 -5.38 32.11 -21.95
C ASP A 1 -5.13 31.49 -20.59
N GLU A 2 -4.05 30.72 -20.41
CA GLU A 2 -3.74 29.94 -19.18
C GLU A 2 -2.77 30.68 -18.25
N ILE A 3 -2.82 32.01 -18.24
CA ILE A 3 -1.91 32.82 -17.42
C ILE A 3 -2.35 32.71 -15.95
N GLY A 4 -1.58 31.96 -15.15
CA GLY A 4 -1.81 31.74 -13.72
C GLY A 4 -2.36 30.36 -13.35
N GLN A 5 -2.43 29.41 -14.28
CA GLN A 5 -2.93 28.07 -14.02
C GLN A 5 -1.79 27.10 -13.66
N GLU A 6 -1.71 26.71 -12.38
CA GLU A 6 -0.79 25.66 -11.94
C GLU A 6 -1.39 24.29 -12.25
N THR A 7 -0.59 23.42 -12.88
CA THR A 7 -0.97 22.03 -13.14
C THR A 7 -0.09 21.08 -12.34
N MET A 8 -0.62 19.89 -12.06
CA MET A 8 0.12 18.80 -11.46
C MET A 8 -0.25 17.48 -12.14
N THR A 9 0.66 16.53 -12.11
CA THR A 9 0.39 15.14 -12.50
C THR A 9 0.12 14.30 -11.26
N VAL A 10 -0.88 13.42 -11.35
CA VAL A 10 -1.14 12.41 -10.33
C VAL A 10 -1.05 11.03 -10.97
N THR A 11 -0.24 10.15 -10.40
CA THR A 11 -0.17 8.73 -10.77
C THR A 11 -0.73 7.90 -9.63
N LEU A 12 -1.71 7.03 -9.93
CA LEU A 12 -2.22 6.05 -8.99
C LEU A 12 -1.36 4.79 -9.07
N ILE A 13 -0.95 4.27 -7.92
CA ILE A 13 -0.16 3.04 -7.79
C ILE A 13 -0.93 2.11 -6.86
N ASP A 14 -0.96 0.80 -7.14
CA ASP A 14 -1.64 -0.17 -6.27
C ASP A 14 -1.08 -0.13 -4.83
N ALA A 15 -1.94 0.12 -3.83
CA ALA A 15 -1.56 0.13 -2.42
C ALA A 15 -1.59 -1.27 -1.79
N ASN A 16 -2.17 -2.26 -2.49
CA ASN A 16 -2.19 -3.66 -2.07
C ASN A 16 -2.82 -3.88 -0.67
N HIS A 17 -3.75 -3.00 -0.27
CA HIS A 17 -4.42 -3.04 1.01
C HIS A 17 -5.80 -3.70 0.92
N CYS A 18 -6.65 -3.23 0.01
CA CYS A 18 -7.99 -3.76 -0.25
C CYS A 18 -8.42 -3.47 -1.71
N PRO A 19 -9.55 -4.03 -2.19
CA PRO A 19 -10.03 -3.72 -3.53
C PRO A 19 -10.22 -2.20 -3.74
N GLY A 20 -9.51 -1.65 -4.73
CA GLY A 20 -9.55 -0.22 -5.06
C GLY A 20 -8.60 0.67 -4.27
N SER A 21 -7.81 0.13 -3.32
CA SER A 21 -6.81 0.92 -2.58
C SER A 21 -5.66 1.36 -3.48
N VAL A 22 -5.32 2.64 -3.45
CA VAL A 22 -4.21 3.21 -4.24
C VAL A 22 -3.35 4.15 -3.41
N MET A 23 -2.06 4.16 -3.72
CA MET A 23 -1.14 5.24 -3.37
C MET A 23 -1.22 6.33 -4.45
N PHE A 24 -0.97 7.58 -4.06
CA PHE A 24 -0.92 8.71 -4.98
C PHE A 24 0.49 9.27 -5.06
N LEU A 25 1.04 9.32 -6.27
CA LEU A 25 2.26 10.07 -6.57
C LEU A 25 1.88 11.40 -7.22
N PHE A 26 2.06 12.50 -6.49
CA PHE A 26 1.83 13.86 -6.98
C PHE A 26 3.14 14.47 -7.47
N GLU A 27 3.08 15.12 -8.63
CA GLU A 27 4.22 15.80 -9.26
C GLU A 27 3.78 17.18 -9.75
N GLY A 28 4.39 18.24 -9.20
CA GLY A 28 4.04 19.61 -9.55
C GLY A 28 5.08 20.62 -9.05
N TYR A 29 4.69 21.89 -9.00
CA TYR A 29 5.55 22.99 -8.53
C TYR A 29 6.07 22.79 -7.09
N PHE A 30 5.33 22.00 -6.29
CA PHE A 30 5.66 21.63 -4.91
C PHE A 30 6.66 20.45 -4.82
N GLY A 31 7.15 19.95 -5.95
CA GLY A 31 8.02 18.77 -6.03
C GLY A 31 7.24 17.47 -6.18
N THR A 32 7.80 16.40 -5.65
CA THR A 32 7.26 15.03 -5.75
C THR A 32 6.84 14.52 -4.39
N ILE A 33 5.57 14.20 -4.23
CA ILE A 33 4.97 13.71 -2.97
C ILE A 33 4.39 12.33 -3.20
N LEU A 34 4.72 11.37 -2.35
CA LEU A 34 4.08 10.06 -2.31
C LEU A 34 3.15 9.97 -1.09
N TYR A 35 1.88 9.67 -1.33
CA TYR A 35 0.88 9.44 -0.29
C TYR A 35 0.43 7.98 -0.36
N THR A 36 0.71 7.18 0.68
CA THR A 36 0.44 5.74 0.60
C THR A 36 -1.04 5.40 0.76
N GLY A 37 -1.82 6.25 1.43
CA GLY A 37 -3.08 5.78 2.02
C GLY A 37 -2.80 4.62 2.98
N ASP A 38 -3.78 3.75 3.21
CA ASP A 38 -3.52 2.45 3.83
C ASP A 38 -2.88 1.53 2.79
N PHE A 39 -1.71 0.97 3.10
CA PHE A 39 -0.96 0.14 2.16
C PHE A 39 -0.33 -1.06 2.83
N ARG A 40 0.01 -2.09 2.04
CA ARG A 40 0.83 -3.19 2.53
C ARG A 40 1.98 -3.46 1.58
N TYR A 41 3.16 -3.00 1.98
CA TYR A 41 4.39 -3.09 1.19
C TYR A 41 4.69 -4.50 0.67
N THR A 42 5.11 -4.56 -0.60
CA THR A 42 5.81 -5.70 -1.19
C THR A 42 6.99 -5.20 -2.03
N PRO A 43 8.08 -5.98 -2.21
CA PRO A 43 9.22 -5.57 -3.02
C PRO A 43 8.89 -5.23 -4.49
N SER A 44 7.80 -5.76 -5.03
CA SER A 44 7.34 -5.42 -6.39
C SER A 44 6.95 -3.96 -6.54
N MET A 45 6.50 -3.29 -5.47
CA MET A 45 6.12 -1.87 -5.51
C MET A 45 7.30 -0.97 -5.92
N LEU A 46 8.53 -1.33 -5.55
CA LEU A 46 9.72 -0.56 -5.96
C LEU A 46 10.03 -0.68 -7.46
N LYS A 47 9.37 -1.61 -8.17
CA LYS A 47 9.50 -1.81 -9.62
C LYS A 47 8.44 -1.06 -10.41
N GLU A 48 7.53 -0.36 -9.72
CA GLU A 48 6.51 0.45 -10.38
C GLU A 48 7.18 1.50 -11.28
N PRO A 49 6.79 1.61 -12.56
CA PRO A 49 7.42 2.55 -13.49
C PRO A 49 7.45 3.98 -12.96
N ALA A 50 6.42 4.40 -12.21
CA ALA A 50 6.34 5.71 -11.59
C ALA A 50 7.43 5.99 -10.53
N LEU A 51 7.96 4.94 -9.88
CA LEU A 51 8.94 5.03 -8.80
C LEU A 51 10.38 4.69 -9.25
N THR A 52 10.55 4.02 -10.39
CA THR A 52 11.86 3.59 -10.90
C THR A 52 12.62 4.64 -11.70
N LEU A 53 12.00 5.79 -12.00
CA LEU A 53 12.58 6.88 -12.80
C LEU A 53 13.67 7.70 -12.09
N GLY A 54 14.14 7.28 -10.89
CA GLY A 54 15.15 8.00 -10.12
C GLY A 54 14.65 9.36 -9.58
N LYS A 55 13.33 9.55 -9.53
CA LYS A 55 12.72 10.78 -8.99
C LYS A 55 12.96 10.87 -7.49
N GLN A 56 13.43 12.02 -7.03
CA GLN A 56 13.53 12.31 -5.60
C GLN A 56 12.12 12.52 -5.03
N ILE A 57 11.70 11.64 -4.12
CA ILE A 57 10.50 11.89 -3.31
C ILE A 57 10.87 12.92 -2.24
N HIS A 58 10.17 14.06 -2.25
CA HIS A 58 10.42 15.17 -1.33
C HIS A 58 9.65 14.98 -0.02
N THR A 59 8.47 14.38 -0.10
CA THR A 59 7.64 14.10 1.08
C THR A 59 6.95 12.75 0.91
N LEU A 60 6.97 11.95 1.97
CA LEU A 60 6.28 10.68 2.06
C LEU A 60 5.26 10.74 3.20
N TYR A 61 3.98 10.71 2.85
CA TYR A 61 2.91 10.48 3.81
C TYR A 61 2.67 8.97 3.90
N LEU A 62 3.02 8.41 5.04
CA LEU A 62 3.16 6.97 5.25
C LEU A 62 2.08 6.43 6.18
N ASP A 63 1.49 5.29 5.82
CA ASP A 63 0.74 4.43 6.73
C ASP A 63 1.65 3.93 7.86
N ASN A 64 1.41 4.45 9.06
CA ASN A 64 2.14 4.10 10.27
C ASN A 64 1.32 3.21 11.22
N THR A 65 0.21 2.61 10.77
CA THR A 65 -0.69 1.78 11.59
C THR A 65 0.07 0.70 12.37
N ASN A 66 1.04 0.06 11.72
CA ASN A 66 1.85 -1.01 12.31
C ASN A 66 3.31 -0.60 12.57
N CYS A 67 3.62 0.70 12.66
CA CYS A 67 4.99 1.21 12.85
C CYS A 67 5.47 1.05 14.31
N ASN A 68 5.53 -0.20 14.77
CA ASN A 68 5.97 -0.57 16.12
C ASN A 68 7.04 -1.67 16.02
N PRO A 69 8.28 -1.44 16.49
CA PRO A 69 9.37 -2.41 16.38
C PRO A 69 9.13 -3.69 17.19
N ALA A 70 8.27 -3.66 18.21
CA ALA A 70 7.90 -4.86 18.96
C ALA A 70 6.84 -5.73 18.24
N LEU A 71 6.22 -5.21 17.19
CA LEU A 71 5.17 -5.89 16.45
C LEU A 71 5.76 -6.69 15.29
N VAL A 72 5.78 -8.01 15.42
CA VAL A 72 6.16 -8.92 14.33
C VAL A 72 4.90 -9.46 13.67
N LEU A 73 4.74 -9.17 12.38
CA LEU A 73 3.61 -9.64 11.59
C LEU A 73 4.05 -10.68 10.56
N PRO A 74 3.34 -11.81 10.40
CA PRO A 74 3.58 -12.73 9.30
C PRO A 74 3.20 -12.10 7.96
N SER A 75 3.75 -12.62 6.87
CA SER A 75 3.26 -12.32 5.53
C SER A 75 1.80 -12.74 5.36
N ARG A 76 1.09 -12.16 4.37
CA ARG A 76 -0.28 -12.60 4.03
C ARG A 76 -0.33 -14.09 3.72
N GLN A 77 0.69 -14.61 3.03
CA GLN A 77 0.77 -16.02 2.66
C GLN A 77 0.89 -16.92 3.89
N GLU A 78 1.77 -16.59 4.83
CA GLU A 78 1.95 -17.35 6.08
C GLU A 78 0.69 -17.28 6.95
N ALA A 79 0.12 -16.09 7.16
CA ALA A 79 -1.13 -15.94 7.91
C ALA A 79 -2.28 -16.74 7.28
N THR A 80 -2.42 -16.69 5.96
CA THR A 80 -3.41 -17.48 5.22
C THR A 80 -3.17 -18.97 5.40
N HIS A 81 -1.91 -19.42 5.34
CA HIS A 81 -1.56 -20.81 5.56
C HIS A 81 -1.93 -21.28 6.98
N GLN A 82 -1.65 -20.47 8.00
CA GLN A 82 -2.02 -20.74 9.39
C GLN A 82 -3.54 -20.85 9.56
N ILE A 83 -4.31 -19.95 8.94
CA ILE A 83 -5.78 -20.00 8.94
C ILE A 83 -6.28 -21.29 8.28
N VAL A 84 -5.73 -21.66 7.11
CA VAL A 84 -6.09 -22.90 6.41
C VAL A 84 -5.80 -24.13 7.26
N GLN A 85 -4.63 -24.20 7.91
CA GLN A 85 -4.29 -25.28 8.83
C GLN A 85 -5.27 -25.36 10.00
N LEU A 86 -5.63 -24.22 10.58
CA LEU A 86 -6.58 -24.15 11.69
C LEU A 86 -7.96 -24.68 11.28
N ILE A 87 -8.51 -24.22 10.14
CA ILE A 87 -9.81 -24.68 9.64
C ILE A 87 -9.81 -26.20 9.42
N ARG A 88 -8.74 -26.73 8.80
CA ARG A 88 -8.60 -28.19 8.55
C ARG A 88 -8.61 -29.02 9.83
N LYS A 89 -8.15 -28.47 10.96
CA LYS A 89 -8.16 -29.16 12.25
C LYS A 89 -9.57 -29.33 12.85
N TYR A 90 -10.54 -28.52 12.41
CA TYR A 90 -11.90 -28.49 12.96
C TYR A 90 -12.97 -28.69 11.87
N PRO A 91 -13.01 -29.86 11.19
CA PRO A 91 -13.87 -30.07 10.02
C PRO A 91 -15.38 -30.02 10.31
N GLN A 92 -15.80 -30.16 11.58
CA GLN A 92 -17.21 -30.14 11.99
C GLN A 92 -17.67 -28.78 12.54
N HIS A 93 -16.83 -27.74 12.47
CA HIS A 93 -17.17 -26.41 12.98
C HIS A 93 -17.59 -25.46 11.86
N ASN A 94 -18.54 -24.59 12.16
CA ASN A 94 -18.83 -23.43 11.32
C ASN A 94 -17.69 -22.40 11.47
N VAL A 95 -17.11 -21.98 10.35
CA VAL A 95 -16.09 -20.93 10.32
C VAL A 95 -16.75 -19.61 9.99
N LYS A 96 -16.63 -18.62 10.88
CA LYS A 96 -17.12 -17.26 10.66
C LYS A 96 -15.95 -16.35 10.33
N ILE A 97 -15.94 -15.76 9.14
CA ILE A 97 -14.99 -14.74 8.72
C ILE A 97 -15.81 -13.52 8.37
N ALA A 98 -15.58 -12.42 9.07
CA ALA A 98 -16.25 -11.14 8.85
C ALA A 98 -15.23 -10.09 8.39
N TRP A 99 -15.73 -9.09 7.67
CA TRP A 99 -15.00 -7.90 7.25
C TRP A 99 -15.41 -6.73 8.12
#